data_AF-A0A1V9YIB1-F1
#
_entry.id   AF-A0A1V9YIB1-F1
#
_cell.length_a   1.000
_cell.length_b   1.000
_cell.length_c   1.000
_cell.angle_alpha   90.00
_cell.angle_beta   90.00
_cell.angle_gamma   90.00
#
_symmetry.space_group_name_H-M   'P 1'
#
loop_
_entity.id
_entity.type
_entity.pdbx_description
1 polymer ?
#
loop_
_entity_poly.entity_id
_entity_poly.type
_entity_poly.pdbx_seq_one_letter_code
_entity_poly.pdbx_strand_id
1 'polypeptide(L)'
;MNYTRCKYAYKRCPEPRTLKRNGTLHNFCAHHRHKANVIQKKHISKRARALPDPVPFAEDFADLFPADALPVLSVLLELPDVLHAEPIAFSTFEVLTPATVDPEILALLIDL
;
A
#
# COMPACT_ATOMS: atom_id res chain seq x y z
N MET A 1 28.63 14.17 -7.12
CA MET A 1 28.14 12.87 -6.60
C MET A 1 27.55 13.05 -5.22
N ASN A 2 26.23 13.15 -5.11
CA ASN A 2 25.47 13.38 -3.87
C ASN A 2 24.28 12.41 -3.78
N TYR A 3 24.35 11.30 -4.52
CA TYR A 3 23.29 10.31 -4.67
C TYR A 3 22.98 9.59 -3.36
N THR A 4 23.85 9.64 -2.36
CA THR A 4 23.65 8.97 -1.06
C THR A 4 22.87 9.81 -0.05
N ARG A 5 22.70 11.12 -0.26
CA ARG A 5 22.12 12.04 0.74
C ARG A 5 20.60 12.17 0.61
N CYS A 6 19.95 12.43 1.75
CA CYS A 6 18.51 12.61 1.85
C CYS A 6 17.98 13.72 0.93
N LYS A 7 16.91 13.42 0.18
CA LYS A 7 16.24 14.32 -0.78
C LYS A 7 15.13 15.16 -0.12
N TYR A 8 15.34 15.62 1.11
CA TYR A 8 14.34 16.45 1.79
C TYR A 8 14.27 17.84 1.12
N ALA A 9 13.08 18.22 0.65
CA ALA A 9 12.92 19.38 -0.24
C ALA A 9 13.07 20.74 0.48
N TYR A 10 12.69 20.81 1.76
CA TYR A 10 12.62 22.10 2.46
C TYR A 10 13.99 22.58 2.98
N LYS A 11 14.79 21.69 3.57
CA LYS A 11 16.15 21.99 4.03
C LYS A 11 17.12 20.91 3.57
N ARG A 12 18.34 21.33 3.20
CA ARG A 12 19.42 20.39 2.85
C ARG A 12 19.73 19.49 4.05
N CYS A 13 19.60 18.19 3.85
CA CYS A 13 19.85 17.19 4.87
C CYS A 13 21.21 16.51 4.61
N PRO A 14 22.13 16.48 5.59
CA PRO A 14 23.41 15.81 5.43
C PRO A 14 23.33 14.29 5.56
N GLU A 15 22.30 13.80 6.27
CA GLU A 15 22.12 12.37 6.54
C GLU A 15 21.96 11.52 5.27
N PRO A 16 22.49 10.28 5.29
CA PRO A 16 22.35 9.35 4.18
C PRO A 16 20.92 8.82 4.04
N ARG A 17 20.57 8.39 2.84
CA ARG A 17 19.30 7.71 2.54
C ARG A 17 19.33 6.30 3.14
N THR A 18 18.23 5.88 3.76
CA THR A 18 18.11 4.50 4.26
C THR A 18 17.83 3.54 3.12
N LEU A 19 18.06 2.25 3.33
CA LEU A 19 17.75 1.20 2.36
C LEU A 19 16.32 0.67 2.55
N LYS A 20 15.66 0.35 1.44
CA LYS A 20 14.45 -0.48 1.41
C LYS A 20 14.85 -1.94 1.61
N ARG A 21 13.88 -2.79 1.95
CA ARG A 21 14.09 -4.25 2.05
C ARG A 21 14.65 -4.89 0.77
N ASN A 22 14.32 -4.32 -0.39
CA ASN A 22 14.84 -4.78 -1.68
C ASN A 22 16.26 -4.24 -2.02
N GLY A 23 16.96 -3.67 -1.04
CA GLY A 23 18.31 -3.10 -1.23
C GLY A 23 18.37 -1.75 -1.95
N THR A 24 17.24 -1.21 -2.45
CA THR A 24 17.24 0.11 -3.11
C THR A 24 17.18 1.25 -2.10
N LEU A 25 17.81 2.39 -2.41
CA LEU A 25 17.77 3.55 -1.51
C LEU A 25 16.36 4.17 -1.46
N HIS A 26 15.87 4.44 -0.26
CA HIS A 26 14.76 5.36 -0.05
C HIS A 26 15.10 6.77 -0.55
N ASN A 27 14.11 7.66 -0.60
CA ASN A 27 14.35 9.08 -0.90
C ASN A 27 14.87 9.86 0.31
N PHE A 28 14.54 9.43 1.53
CA PHE A 28 14.81 10.15 2.76
C PHE A 28 15.74 9.37 3.70
N CYS A 29 16.39 10.07 4.62
CA CYS A 29 17.09 9.48 5.76
C CYS A 29 16.09 8.96 6.81
N ALA A 30 16.58 8.25 7.82
CA ALA A 30 15.76 7.66 8.89
C ALA A 30 14.88 8.70 9.58
N HIS A 31 15.47 9.83 9.98
CA HIS A 31 14.76 10.94 10.62
C HIS A 31 13.61 11.49 9.76
N HIS A 32 13.87 11.78 8.48
CA HIS A 32 12.84 12.32 7.58
C HIS A 32 11.79 11.29 7.18
N ARG A 33 12.12 9.99 7.15
CA ARG A 33 11.12 8.92 6.99
C ARG A 33 10.16 8.88 8.17
N HIS A 34 10.67 8.91 9.39
CA HIS A 34 9.83 8.93 10.59
C HIS A 34 8.91 10.15 10.61
N LYS A 35 9.46 11.35 10.33
CA LYS A 35 8.67 12.58 10.25
C LYS A 35 7.56 12.49 9.18
N ALA A 36 7.87 11.96 8.00
CA ALA A 36 6.88 11.78 6.94
C ALA A 36 5.75 10.84 7.37
N ASN A 37 6.08 9.73 8.05
CA ASN A 37 5.10 8.79 8.57
C ASN A 37 4.19 9.44 9.62
N VAL A 38 4.73 10.25 10.53
CA VAL A 38 3.94 10.99 11.52
C VAL A 38 2.98 11.98 10.85
N ILE A 39 3.47 12.75 9.87
CA ILE A 39 2.64 13.70 9.12
C ILE A 39 1.53 12.98 8.35
N GLN A 40 1.85 11.85 7.70
CA GLN A 40 0.89 11.04 6.98
C GLN A 40 -0.19 10.49 7.93
N LYS A 41 0.20 9.90 9.06
CA LYS A 41 -0.75 9.44 10.10
C LYS A 41 -1.69 10.56 10.53
N LYS A 42 -1.14 11.74 10.85
CA LYS A 42 -1.94 12.92 11.23
C LYS A 42 -2.93 13.33 10.13
N HIS A 43 -2.51 13.32 8.86
CA HIS A 43 -3.37 13.67 7.74
C HIS A 43 -4.52 12.66 7.57
N ILE A 44 -4.23 11.36 7.67
CA ILE A 44 -5.23 10.30 7.61
C ILE A 44 -6.22 10.44 8.77
N SER A 45 -5.75 10.61 10.02
CA SER A 45 -6.62 10.78 11.18
C SER A 45 -7.51 12.03 11.07
N LYS A 46 -7.00 13.13 10.52
CA LYS A 46 -7.79 14.34 10.27
C LYS A 46 -8.87 14.10 9.22
N ARG A 47 -8.55 13.39 8.14
CA ARG A 47 -9.49 13.04 7.08
C ARG A 47 -10.55 12.06 7.57
N ALA A 48 -10.18 11.07 8.37
CA ALA A 48 -11.11 10.08 8.94
C ALA A 48 -12.18 10.74 9.81
N ARG A 49 -11.84 11.77 10.60
CA ARG A 49 -12.83 12.53 11.40
C ARG A 49 -13.82 13.35 10.57
N ALA A 50 -13.46 13.67 9.33
CA ALA A 50 -14.29 14.49 8.43
C ALA A 50 -15.09 13.63 7.45
N LEU A 51 -14.77 12.35 7.32
CA LEU A 51 -15.52 11.40 6.52
C LEU A 51 -16.47 10.62 7.42
N PRO A 52 -17.63 10.19 6.91
CA PRO A 52 -18.44 9.20 7.61
C PRO A 52 -17.60 7.94 7.86
N ASP A 53 -17.95 7.20 8.91
CA ASP A 53 -17.31 5.91 9.18
C ASP A 53 -17.28 5.07 7.89
N PRO A 54 -16.16 4.36 7.62
CA PRO A 54 -16.12 3.48 6.46
C PRO A 54 -17.33 2.56 6.56
N VAL A 55 -18.21 2.63 5.56
CA VAL A 55 -19.35 1.72 5.50
C VAL A 55 -18.79 0.31 5.68
N PRO A 56 -19.27 -0.45 6.68
CA PRO A 56 -18.87 -1.84 6.81
C PRO A 56 -19.07 -2.47 5.44
N PHE A 57 -18.03 -3.13 4.92
CA PHE A 57 -18.06 -3.78 3.61
C PHE A 57 -19.19 -4.83 3.50
N ALA A 58 -19.90 -5.11 4.59
CA ALA A 58 -20.86 -6.20 4.75
C ALA A 58 -22.32 -5.76 4.87
N GLU A 59 -22.69 -4.50 4.65
CA GLU A 59 -24.11 -4.11 4.66
C GLU A 59 -24.56 -3.74 3.24
N ASP A 60 -25.36 -4.64 2.67
CA ASP A 60 -26.33 -4.43 1.59
C ASP A 60 -25.82 -4.19 0.15
N PHE A 61 -24.93 -5.06 -0.36
CA PHE A 61 -24.84 -5.26 -1.81
C PHE A 61 -26.09 -5.92 -2.41
N ALA A 62 -26.96 -6.51 -1.57
CA ALA A 62 -28.19 -7.16 -2.01
C ALA A 62 -29.23 -6.16 -2.54
N ASP A 63 -29.27 -4.93 -2.02
CA ASP A 63 -30.24 -3.90 -2.43
C ASP A 63 -29.79 -3.08 -3.64
N LEU A 64 -28.47 -2.97 -3.87
CA LEU A 64 -27.88 -2.31 -5.05
C LEU A 64 -27.77 -3.24 -6.26
N PHE A 65 -27.87 -4.56 -6.04
CA PHE A 65 -27.94 -5.57 -7.08
C PHE A 65 -29.20 -6.42 -6.89
N PRO A 66 -30.40 -5.90 -7.27
CA PRO A 66 -31.58 -6.74 -7.46
C PRO A 66 -31.18 -7.97 -8.28
N ALA A 67 -31.77 -9.14 -8.01
CA ALA A 67 -31.44 -10.38 -8.74
C ALA A 67 -31.52 -10.23 -10.28
N ASP A 68 -32.25 -9.23 -10.76
CA ASP A 68 -32.42 -8.90 -12.17
C ASP A 68 -31.37 -7.89 -12.73
N ALA A 69 -30.53 -7.31 -11.87
CA ALA A 69 -29.45 -6.38 -12.23
C ALA A 69 -28.12 -7.10 -12.52
N LEU A 70 -28.20 -8.29 -13.13
CA LEU A 70 -27.06 -9.03 -13.66
C LEU A 70 -26.88 -8.90 -15.19
N PRO A 71 -26.93 -7.71 -15.83
CA PRO A 71 -26.47 -7.60 -17.21
C PRO A 71 -24.94 -7.56 -17.29
N VAL A 72 -24.21 -7.16 -16.23
CA VAL A 72 -22.75 -7.03 -16.32
C VAL A 72 -22.06 -8.39 -16.29
N LEU A 73 -22.53 -9.31 -15.43
CA LEU A 73 -21.95 -10.64 -15.33
C LEU A 73 -22.28 -11.49 -16.57
N SER A 74 -23.51 -11.40 -17.08
CA SER A 74 -23.92 -12.07 -18.31
C SER A 74 -23.17 -11.54 -19.54
N VAL A 75 -23.02 -10.22 -19.67
CA VAL A 75 -22.17 -9.60 -20.70
C VAL A 75 -20.72 -10.07 -20.59
N LEU A 76 -20.19 -10.27 -19.36
CA LEU A 76 -18.84 -10.77 -19.16
C LEU A 76 -18.67 -12.23 -19.61
N LEU A 77 -19.72 -13.05 -19.47
CA LEU A 77 -19.75 -14.44 -19.92
C LEU A 77 -20.02 -14.59 -21.43
N GLU A 78 -20.67 -13.61 -22.06
CA GLU A 78 -20.99 -13.61 -23.50
C GLU A 78 -19.93 -12.91 -24.36
N LEU A 79 -18.91 -12.28 -23.75
CA LEU A 79 -17.76 -11.78 -24.49
C LEU A 79 -17.03 -12.98 -25.12
N PRO A 80 -16.80 -12.98 -26.45
CA PRO A 80 -15.92 -13.98 -27.04
C PRO A 80 -14.54 -13.92 -26.35
N ASP A 81 -13.85 -15.07 -26.26
CA ASP A 81 -12.54 -15.34 -25.63
C ASP A 81 -11.35 -14.43 -26.06
N VAL A 82 -11.60 -13.21 -26.53
CA VAL A 82 -10.62 -12.29 -27.11
C VAL A 82 -9.97 -11.39 -26.05
N LEU A 83 -10.30 -11.56 -24.78
CA LEU A 83 -9.45 -11.10 -23.69
C LEU A 83 -9.00 -12.31 -22.91
N HIS A 84 -8.08 -13.08 -23.49
CA HIS A 84 -7.02 -13.68 -22.68
C HIS A 84 -6.37 -12.53 -21.90
N ALA A 85 -6.94 -12.18 -20.75
CA ALA A 85 -6.23 -11.49 -19.71
C ALA A 85 -5.15 -12.49 -19.31
N GLU A 86 -4.00 -12.41 -20.00
CA GLU A 86 -2.81 -13.12 -19.59
C GLU A 86 -2.69 -12.89 -18.09
N PRO A 87 -2.66 -13.97 -17.27
CA PRO A 87 -2.54 -13.81 -15.85
C PRO A 87 -1.35 -12.89 -15.61
N ILE A 88 -1.53 -11.85 -14.79
CA ILE A 88 -0.43 -10.97 -14.43
C ILE A 88 0.66 -11.87 -13.89
N ALA A 89 1.74 -12.03 -14.67
CA ALA A 89 2.85 -12.86 -14.29
C ALA A 89 3.51 -12.20 -13.09
N PHE A 90 3.09 -12.58 -11.89
CA PHE A 90 3.92 -12.40 -10.73
C PHE A 90 5.14 -13.24 -11.01
N SER A 91 6.26 -12.58 -11.30
CA SER A 91 7.56 -13.24 -11.29
C SER A 91 7.60 -14.02 -9.98
N THR A 92 7.65 -15.35 -10.10
CA THR A 92 8.02 -16.25 -9.02
C THR A 92 9.48 -15.96 -8.71
N PHE A 93 9.70 -14.81 -8.09
CA PHE A 93 10.97 -14.47 -7.49
C PHE A 93 11.19 -15.52 -6.42
N GLU A 94 12.27 -16.28 -6.62
CA GLU A 94 12.90 -17.28 -5.75
C GLU A 94 12.24 -17.41 -4.38
N VAL A 95 11.74 -18.62 -4.10
CA VAL A 95 11.48 -19.19 -2.77
C VAL A 95 11.55 -18.13 -1.68
N LEU A 96 10.40 -17.52 -1.35
CA LEU A 96 10.29 -16.69 -0.16
C LEU A 96 10.72 -17.56 1.02
N THR A 97 11.97 -17.37 1.46
CA THR A 97 12.34 -17.62 2.85
C THR A 97 11.25 -16.98 3.71
N PRO A 98 10.74 -17.66 4.75
CA PRO A 98 9.71 -17.08 5.60
C PRO A 98 10.23 -15.72 6.04
N ALA A 99 9.48 -14.67 5.70
CA ALA A 99 9.87 -13.31 6.00
C ALA A 99 10.20 -13.26 7.50
N THR A 100 11.48 -13.11 7.84
CA THR A 100 11.87 -12.87 9.22
C THR A 100 11.18 -11.59 9.61
N VAL A 101 10.21 -11.69 10.53
CA VAL A 101 9.54 -10.52 11.06
C VAL A 101 10.63 -9.69 11.70
N ASP A 102 10.86 -8.51 11.12
CA ASP A 102 11.83 -7.54 11.63
C ASP A 102 11.57 -7.33 13.14
N PRO A 103 12.58 -7.48 14.00
CA PRO A 103 12.40 -7.37 15.45
C PRO A 103 11.82 -6.00 15.86
N GLU A 104 12.07 -4.92 15.11
CA GLU A 104 11.44 -3.62 15.35
C GLU A 104 9.93 -3.66 15.07
N ILE A 105 9.52 -4.40 14.03
CA ILE A 105 8.09 -4.56 13.69
C ILE A 105 7.40 -5.45 14.71
N LEU A 106 8.08 -6.52 15.15
CA LEU A 106 7.57 -7.40 16.19
C LEU A 106 7.40 -6.66 17.52
N ALA A 107 8.35 -5.80 17.90
CA ALA A 107 8.24 -4.94 19.09
C ALA A 107 7.02 -4.01 18.99
N LEU A 108 6.83 -3.35 17.84
CA LEU A 108 5.68 -2.45 17.62
C LEU A 108 4.31 -3.15 17.62
N LEU A 109 4.28 -4.47 17.36
CA LEU A 109 3.06 -5.28 17.37
C LEU A 109 2.72 -5.86 18.74
N ILE A 110 3.73 -6.07 19.60
CA ILE A 110 3.55 -6.63 20.95
C ILE A 110 3.16 -5.53 21.96
N ASP A 111 3.48 -4.26 21.67
CA ASP A 111 3.13 -3.11 22.51
C ASP A 111 1.71 -2.54 22.26
N LEU A 112 0.79 -3.33 21.68
CA LEU A 112 -0.60 -2.96 21.31
C LEU A 112 -1.65 -3.73 22.11
#